data_AF-A0A7R9P1M9-F1
#
_entry.id   AF-A0A7R9P1M9-F1
#
_cell.length_a   1.000
_cell.length_b   1.000
_cell.length_c   1.000
_cell.angle_alpha   90.00
_cell.angle_beta   90.00
_cell.angle_gamma   90.00
#
_symmetry.space_group_name_H-M   'P 1'
#
loop_
_entity.id
_entity.type
_entity.pdbx_description
1 polymer ?
#
loop_
_entity_poly.entity_id
_entity_poly.type
_entity_poly.pdbx_seq_one_letter_code
_entity_poly.pdbx_strand_id
1 'polypeptide(L)'
;MTGLDVLTCHILEVACLITDPQLNVLAQGPDLIINQPDHILDNMNTWCVEHHGQSGLTDACRKSKTSLQDAERSLMGFIKTYIPKGSFNSSKVLSQICF
;
A
#
# COMPACT_ATOMS: atom_id res chain seq x y z
N MET A 1 -3.46 -6.21 -2.69
CA MET A 1 -3.15 -6.23 -4.14
C MET A 1 -4.26 -7.00 -4.87
N THR A 2 -4.38 -6.86 -6.19
CA THR A 2 -5.36 -7.59 -7.04
C THR A 2 -4.97 -9.04 -7.35
N GLY A 3 -3.75 -9.43 -7.00
CA GLY A 3 -3.19 -10.76 -7.22
C GLY A 3 -1.70 -10.78 -6.85
N LEU A 4 -0.96 -11.77 -7.38
CA LEU A 4 0.46 -12.02 -7.04
C LEU A 4 1.43 -11.82 -8.21
N ASP A 5 0.93 -11.47 -9.40
CA ASP A 5 1.78 -11.19 -10.56
C ASP A 5 2.13 -9.70 -10.60
N VAL A 6 3.38 -9.36 -10.30
CA VAL A 6 3.88 -7.97 -10.24
C VAL A 6 3.78 -7.22 -11.57
N LEU A 7 3.68 -7.93 -12.70
CA LEU A 7 3.59 -7.30 -14.03
C LEU A 7 2.16 -6.87 -14.38
N THR A 8 1.15 -7.48 -13.75
CA THR A 8 -0.26 -7.32 -14.13
C THR A 8 -1.16 -6.91 -12.96
N CYS A 9 -0.72 -7.14 -11.73
CA CYS A 9 -1.49 -6.86 -10.52
C CYS A 9 -1.17 -5.48 -9.95
N HIS A 10 -2.16 -4.93 -9.25
CA HIS A 10 -2.14 -3.57 -8.74
C HIS A 10 -2.30 -3.54 -7.21
N ILE A 11 -1.77 -2.50 -6.57
CA ILE A 11 -1.92 -2.27 -5.13
C ILE A 11 -3.33 -1.76 -4.84
N LEU A 12 -3.97 -2.31 -3.81
CA LEU A 12 -5.33 -1.94 -3.38
C LEU A 12 -5.33 -1.16 -2.07
N GLU A 13 -4.41 -1.47 -1.17
CA GLU A 13 -4.35 -0.91 0.17
C GLU A 13 -2.90 -0.93 0.66
N VAL A 14 -2.53 0.07 1.45
CA VAL A 14 -1.23 0.15 2.12
C VAL A 14 -1.38 0.80 3.49
N ALA A 15 -0.80 0.17 4.51
CA ALA A 15 -0.72 0.70 5.87
C ALA A 15 0.73 0.61 6.37
N CYS A 16 1.10 1.51 7.29
CA CYS A 16 2.46 1.57 7.81
C CYS A 16 2.50 1.75 9.32
N LEU A 17 3.41 1.07 9.98
CA LEU A 17 3.73 1.21 11.40
C LEU A 17 5.25 1.28 11.55
N ILE A 18 5.73 2.08 12.49
CA ILE A 18 7.15 2.13 12.88
C ILE A 18 7.30 1.50 14.25
N THR A 19 8.24 0.59 14.40
CA THR A 19 8.56 -0.06 15.67
C THR A 19 10.00 0.16 16.09
N ASP A 20 10.28 -0.05 17.37
CA ASP A 20 11.65 -0.28 17.85
C ASP A 20 12.07 -1.75 17.61
N PRO A 21 13.33 -2.13 17.91
CA PRO A 21 13.80 -3.51 17.80
C PRO A 21 13.11 -4.50 18.75
N GLN A 22 12.37 -4.01 19.75
CA GLN A 22 11.59 -4.81 20.70
C GLN A 22 10.12 -4.95 20.25
N LEU A 23 9.79 -4.51 19.03
CA LEU A 23 8.46 -4.53 18.43
C LEU A 23 7.43 -3.63 19.13
N ASN A 24 7.89 -2.67 19.94
CA ASN A 24 6.99 -1.64 20.47
C ASN A 24 6.65 -0.67 19.34
N VAL A 25 5.35 -0.40 19.16
CA VAL A 25 4.88 0.56 18.15
C VAL A 25 5.24 1.97 18.59
N LEU A 26 6.10 2.63 17.83
CA LEU A 26 6.54 4.00 18.05
C LEU A 26 5.62 5.01 17.36
N ALA A 27 5.10 4.63 16.19
CA ALA A 27 4.21 5.48 15.41
C ALA A 27 3.31 4.67 14.48
N GLN A 28 2.10 5.19 14.26
CA GLN A 28 1.19 4.72 13.24
C GLN A 28 1.23 5.67 12.05
N GLY A 29 1.49 5.11 10.87
CA GLY A 29 1.53 5.82 9.61
C GLY A 29 0.17 5.90 8.93
N PRO A 30 0.14 6.32 7.68
CA PRO A 30 -1.10 6.37 6.92
C PRO A 30 -1.63 4.95 6.66
N ASP A 31 -2.96 4.82 6.66
CA ASP A 31 -3.72 3.64 6.25
C ASP A 31 -4.60 4.06 5.06
N LEU A 32 -4.23 3.58 3.88
CA LEU A 32 -4.69 4.14 2.60
C LEU A 32 -5.22 3.05 1.69
N ILE A 33 -6.49 3.19 1.33
CA ILE A 33 -7.12 2.43 0.26
C ILE A 33 -6.91 3.19 -1.06
N ILE A 34 -6.37 2.52 -2.06
CA ILE A 34 -5.98 3.08 -3.35
C ILE A 34 -7.11 2.85 -4.35
N ASN A 35 -7.44 3.89 -5.12
CA ASN A 35 -8.41 3.78 -6.18
C ASN A 35 -7.88 2.88 -7.31
N GLN A 36 -8.72 1.98 -7.78
CA GLN A 36 -8.49 1.23 -9.01
C GLN A 36 -9.77 1.26 -9.87
N PRO A 37 -9.64 1.30 -11.21
CA PRO A 37 -10.78 1.27 -12.11
C PRO A 37 -11.44 -0.12 -12.11
N ASP A 38 -12.73 -0.18 -12.43
CA ASP A 38 -13.51 -1.43 -12.38
C ASP A 38 -12.89 -2.56 -13.22
N HIS A 39 -12.34 -2.25 -14.40
CA HIS A 39 -11.69 -3.27 -15.24
C HIS A 39 -10.47 -3.93 -14.58
N ILE A 40 -9.83 -3.30 -13.59
CA ILE A 40 -8.75 -3.91 -12.81
C ILE A 40 -9.31 -4.76 -11.68
N LEU A 41 -10.36 -4.26 -11.00
CA LEU A 41 -11.01 -4.97 -9.89
C LEU A 41 -11.76 -6.22 -10.36
N ASP A 42 -12.42 -6.14 -11.52
CA ASP A 42 -13.21 -7.23 -12.09
C ASP A 42 -12.33 -8.33 -12.71
N ASN A 43 -11.06 -8.03 -13.00
CA ASN A 43 -10.07 -8.99 -13.51
C ASN A 43 -9.25 -9.67 -12.40
N MET A 44 -9.63 -9.48 -11.12
CA MET A 44 -9.05 -10.23 -10.01
C MET A 44 -9.36 -11.73 -10.12
N ASN A 45 -8.46 -12.58 -9.62
CA ASN A 45 -8.77 -14.01 -9.50
C ASN A 45 -9.88 -14.26 -8.47
N THR A 46 -10.48 -15.45 -8.50
CA THR A 46 -11.62 -15.81 -7.64
C THR A 46 -11.34 -15.60 -6.15
N TRP A 47 -10.12 -15.93 -5.70
CA TRP A 47 -9.74 -15.76 -4.30
C TRP A 47 -9.76 -14.29 -3.87
N CYS A 48 -9.19 -13.41 -4.68
CA CYS A 48 -9.15 -11.96 -4.42
C CYS A 48 -10.55 -11.35 -4.47
N VAL A 49 -11.38 -11.74 -5.44
CA VAL A 49 -12.79 -11.28 -5.53
C VAL A 49 -13.56 -11.63 -4.27
N GLU A 50 -13.43 -12.87 -3.78
CA GLU A 50 -14.13 -13.32 -2.58
C GLU A 50 -13.65 -12.58 -1.33
N HIS A 51 -12.33 -12.57 -1.07
CA HIS A 51 -11.80 -12.05 0.19
C HIS A 51 -11.88 -10.53 0.28
N HIS A 52 -11.55 -9.82 -0.80
CA HIS A 52 -11.64 -8.35 -0.84
C HIS A 52 -13.09 -7.87 -0.92
N GLY A 53 -13.99 -8.68 -1.48
CA GLY A 53 -15.43 -8.44 -1.42
C GLY A 53 -15.97 -8.58 0.00
N GLN A 54 -15.64 -9.67 0.69
CA GLN A 54 -16.07 -9.93 2.07
C GLN A 54 -15.55 -8.89 3.07
N SER A 55 -14.32 -8.40 2.90
CA SER A 55 -13.76 -7.34 3.75
C SER A 55 -14.33 -5.95 3.44
N GLY A 56 -15.02 -5.79 2.31
CA GLY A 56 -15.47 -4.49 1.79
C GLY A 56 -14.38 -3.67 1.09
N LEU A 57 -13.15 -4.21 0.97
CA LEU A 57 -12.03 -3.52 0.34
C LEU A 57 -12.31 -3.18 -1.13
N THR A 58 -12.93 -4.08 -1.90
CA THR A 58 -13.22 -3.82 -3.31
C THR A 58 -14.10 -2.58 -3.50
N ASP A 59 -15.16 -2.45 -2.70
CA ASP A 59 -16.05 -1.28 -2.76
C ASP A 59 -15.39 -0.02 -2.23
N ALA A 60 -14.51 -0.15 -1.23
CA ALA A 60 -13.71 0.95 -0.74
C ALA A 60 -12.71 1.46 -1.79
N CYS A 61 -12.07 0.57 -2.56
CA CYS A 61 -11.22 0.95 -3.70
C CYS A 61 -12.01 1.73 -4.75
N ARG A 62 -13.22 1.29 -5.12
CA ARG A 62 -14.08 2.02 -6.07
C ARG A 62 -14.41 3.44 -5.60
N LYS A 63 -14.66 3.61 -4.30
CA LYS A 63 -15.02 4.90 -3.68
C LYS A 63 -13.81 5.78 -3.35
N SER A 64 -12.62 5.19 -3.25
CA SER A 64 -11.40 5.90 -2.92
C SER A 64 -11.09 6.97 -3.96
N LYS A 65 -10.55 8.10 -3.49
CA LYS A 65 -10.02 9.18 -4.33
C LYS A 65 -8.49 9.23 -4.30
N THR A 66 -7.86 8.32 -3.57
CA THR A 66 -6.41 8.27 -3.40
C THR A 66 -5.79 7.60 -4.62
N SER A 67 -4.98 8.34 -5.37
CA SER A 67 -4.16 7.76 -6.43
C SER A 67 -2.98 6.98 -5.85
N LEU A 68 -2.38 6.09 -6.66
CA LEU A 68 -1.15 5.40 -6.26
C LEU A 68 -0.03 6.38 -5.91
N GLN A 69 0.10 7.46 -6.69
CA GLN A 69 1.12 8.50 -6.47
C GLN A 69 0.88 9.30 -5.18
N ASP A 70 -0.38 9.54 -4.81
CA ASP A 70 -0.71 10.20 -3.55
C ASP A 70 -0.42 9.29 -2.35
N ALA A 71 -0.72 7.99 -2.48
CA ALA A 71 -0.39 7.00 -1.47
C ALA A 71 1.12 6.91 -1.25
N GLU A 72 1.90 6.81 -2.34
CA GLU A 72 3.36 6.83 -2.29
C GLU A 72 3.88 8.10 -1.59
N ARG A 73 3.41 9.29 -2.01
CA ARG A 73 3.86 10.56 -1.43
C ARG A 73 3.57 10.64 0.06
N SER A 74 2.37 10.24 0.48
CA SER A 74 1.95 10.23 1.88
C SER A 74 2.81 9.29 2.72
N LEU A 75 2.96 8.04 2.25
CA LEU A 75 3.74 7.01 2.92
C LEU A 75 5.22 7.39 3.03
N MET A 76 5.82 7.86 1.94
CA MET A 76 7.22 8.28 1.93
C MET A 76 7.45 9.54 2.78
N GLY A 77 6.48 10.45 2.81
CA GLY A 77 6.50 11.61 3.71
C GLY A 77 6.56 11.18 5.17
N PHE A 78 5.73 10.23 5.57
CA PHE A 78 5.72 9.65 6.91
C PHE A 78 7.05 8.93 7.24
N ILE A 79 7.47 7.97 6.41
CA ILE A 79 8.68 7.16 6.65
C ILE A 79 9.92 8.04 6.82
N LYS A 80 10.09 9.09 6.01
CA LYS A 80 11.25 10.00 6.08
C LYS A 80 11.38 10.74 7.41
N THR A 81 10.31 10.87 8.20
CA THR A 81 10.39 11.50 9.53
C THR A 81 11.03 10.59 10.59
N TYR A 82 11.09 9.27 10.33
CA TYR A 82 11.62 8.27 11.27
C TYR A 82 12.97 7.66 10.83
N ILE A 83 13.46 7.98 9.63
CA ILE A 83 14.77 7.51 9.17
C ILE A 83 15.83 8.60 9.41
N PRO A 84 16.97 8.28 10.07
CA PRO A 84 18.06 9.21 10.27
C PRO A 84 18.56 9.84 8.96
N LYS A 85 18.89 11.13 9.00
CA LYS A 85 19.43 11.82 7.81
C LYS A 85 20.74 11.14 7.36
N GLY A 86 20.82 10.79 6.07
CA GLY A 86 21.99 10.16 5.47
C GLY A 86 22.00 8.62 5.44
N SER A 87 21.11 7.94 6.17
CA SER A 87 20.90 6.48 6.00
C SER A 87 19.86 6.14 4.93
N PHE A 88 19.10 7.14 4.49
CA PHE A 88 18.05 6.98 3.48
C PHE A 88 18.63 6.94 2.06
N ASN A 89 18.71 5.74 1.47
CA ASN A 89 18.99 5.56 0.04
C ASN A 89 17.67 5.24 -0.69
N SER A 90 17.12 6.25 -1.38
CA SER A 90 15.86 6.14 -2.13
C SER A 90 15.85 4.99 -3.14
N SER A 91 16.99 4.68 -3.75
CA SER A 91 17.12 3.61 -4.74
C SER A 91 17.04 2.20 -4.11
N LYS A 92 17.47 2.05 -2.85
CA LYS A 92 17.35 0.78 -2.10
C LYS A 92 15.97 0.59 -1.48
N VAL A 93 15.37 1.67 -0.97
CA VAL A 93 14.03 1.64 -0.38
C VAL A 93 12.98 1.38 -1.47
N LEU A 94 13.11 2.01 -2.65
CA LEU A 94 12.26 1.67 -3.79
C LEU A 94 12.44 0.20 -4.22
N SER A 95 13.65 -0.38 -4.16
CA SER A 95 13.81 -1.82 -4.45
C SER A 95 13.29 -2.79 -3.36
N GLN A 96 13.02 -2.30 -2.15
CA GLN A 96 12.42 -3.08 -1.05
C GLN A 96 10.94 -2.76 -0.79
N ILE A 97 10.44 -1.65 -1.32
CA ILE A 97 9.03 -1.24 -1.36
C ILE A 97 8.42 -1.48 -2.76
N CYS A 98 9.22 -1.86 -3.76
CA CYS A 98 8.74 -2.56 -4.94
C CYS A 98 8.18 -3.91 -4.48
N PHE A 99 6.88 -3.90 -4.21
CA PHE A 99 6.03 -5.08 -4.25
C PHE A 99 6.05 -5.70 -5.64
#